data_AF-A0AAD0WXN5-F1
#
_entry.id   AF-A0AAD0WXN5-F1
#
_cell.length_a   1.000
_cell.length_b   1.000
_cell.length_c   1.000
_cell.angle_alpha   90.00
_cell.angle_beta   90.00
_cell.angle_gamma   90.00
#
_symmetry.space_group_name_H-M   'P 1'
#
loop_
_entity.id
_entity.type
_entity.pdbx_description
1 polymer ?
#
loop_
_entity_poly.entity_id
_entity_poly.type
_entity_poly.pdbx_seq_one_letter_code
_entity_poly.pdbx_strand_id
1 'polypeptide(L)'
;MKNLVMALVCAFSLNANAGISIGFPGDISFPDMRDIEESQRIFQEAVETLIESEEVASVVSEVEQGHRSTCVALEDKASRGLIWFKLRYRCEGERDFTLTVKSRLKKDSIIVKEYKIKL
;
A
#
# COMPACT_ATOMS: atom_id res chain seq x y z
N MET A 1 -16.45 -0.59 -29.11
CA MET A 1 -16.01 -1.39 -27.96
C MET A 1 -14.54 -1.71 -28.17
N LYS A 2 -13.64 -1.09 -27.39
CA LYS A 2 -12.18 -1.28 -27.49
C LYS A 2 -11.73 -2.08 -26.29
N ASN A 3 -11.16 -3.24 -26.57
CA ASN A 3 -10.47 -4.12 -25.64
C ASN A 3 -9.39 -3.34 -24.89
N LEU A 4 -9.40 -3.39 -23.56
CA LEU A 4 -8.29 -2.94 -22.74
C LEU A 4 -7.81 -4.11 -21.89
N VAL A 5 -6.90 -4.84 -22.52
CA VAL A 5 -5.90 -5.73 -21.95
C VAL A 5 -5.21 -5.02 -20.78
N MET A 6 -5.18 -5.65 -19.58
CA MET A 6 -4.00 -5.78 -18.71
C MET A 6 -4.37 -6.44 -17.36
N ALA A 7 -5.16 -7.52 -17.37
CA ALA A 7 -5.35 -8.38 -16.21
C ALA A 7 -4.59 -9.68 -16.46
N LEU A 8 -3.29 -9.74 -16.12
CA LEU A 8 -2.50 -10.98 -15.94
C LEU A 8 -1.03 -10.66 -15.64
N VAL A 9 -0.79 -9.92 -14.57
CA VAL A 9 0.47 -10.01 -13.82
C VAL A 9 0.05 -10.10 -12.36
N CYS A 10 0.65 -11.01 -11.60
CA CYS A 10 0.29 -11.41 -10.23
C CYS A 10 -0.65 -12.63 -10.09
N ALA A 11 -0.58 -13.60 -11.00
CA ALA A 11 -1.06 -14.98 -10.75
C ALA A 11 0.06 -16.04 -10.88
N PHE A 12 1.32 -15.64 -10.71
CA PHE A 12 2.48 -16.54 -10.75
C PHE A 12 3.16 -16.64 -9.39
N SER A 13 2.42 -17.12 -8.41
CA SER A 13 3.03 -17.67 -7.19
C SER A 13 2.26 -18.88 -6.71
N LEU A 14 1.96 -19.82 -7.62
CA LEU A 14 1.57 -21.18 -7.28
C LEU A 14 2.02 -22.12 -8.40
N ASN A 15 2.72 -23.18 -7.98
CA ASN A 15 3.30 -24.29 -8.75
C ASN A 15 4.74 -24.09 -9.24
N ALA A 16 5.66 -24.33 -8.31
CA ALA A 16 6.89 -25.04 -8.62
C ALA A 16 6.59 -26.33 -9.41
N ASN A 17 7.55 -26.71 -10.27
CA ASN A 17 7.68 -27.99 -10.99
C ASN A 17 6.96 -28.15 -12.34
N ALA A 18 7.59 -27.66 -13.41
CA ALA A 18 7.84 -28.41 -14.65
C ALA A 18 8.59 -27.49 -15.63
N GLY A 19 9.79 -27.90 -16.02
CA GLY A 19 10.61 -27.17 -16.98
C GLY A 19 9.89 -26.98 -18.31
N ILE A 20 9.60 -25.73 -18.66
CA ILE A 20 9.32 -25.32 -20.03
C ILE A 20 10.29 -24.16 -20.30
N SER A 21 11.38 -24.49 -20.97
CA SER A 21 12.32 -23.53 -21.54
C SER A 21 11.61 -22.82 -22.70
N ILE A 22 10.98 -21.68 -22.40
CA ILE A 22 10.53 -20.74 -23.41
C ILE A 22 11.70 -19.80 -23.65
N GLY A 23 12.36 -19.97 -24.80
CA GLY A 23 13.48 -19.14 -25.22
C GLY A 23 13.12 -17.65 -25.22
N PHE A 24 13.74 -16.89 -24.33
CA PHE A 24 13.78 -15.44 -24.38
C PHE A 24 15.15 -15.00 -24.90
N PRO A 25 15.23 -14.22 -25.99
CA PRO A 25 16.47 -13.59 -26.40
C PRO A 25 16.70 -12.35 -25.52
N GLY A 26 17.87 -12.29 -24.88
CA GLY A 26 18.42 -11.06 -24.30
C GLY A 26 18.10 -10.84 -22.81
N ASP A 27 19.13 -10.98 -21.98
CA ASP A 27 19.31 -10.38 -20.64
C ASP A 27 18.03 -9.93 -19.91
N ILE A 28 17.26 -10.90 -19.42
CA ILE A 28 16.45 -10.63 -18.22
C ILE A 28 17.45 -10.72 -17.08
N SER A 29 18.15 -9.62 -16.80
CA SER A 29 18.77 -9.42 -15.50
C SER A 29 17.65 -9.62 -14.48
N PHE A 30 17.66 -10.75 -13.78
CA PHE A 30 16.81 -10.91 -12.62
C PHE A 30 17.10 -9.68 -11.74
N PRO A 31 16.07 -8.91 -11.34
CA PRO A 31 16.30 -7.77 -10.46
C PRO A 31 17.12 -8.27 -9.27
N ASP A 32 18.20 -7.58 -8.97
CA ASP A 32 19.12 -7.98 -7.91
C ASP A 32 18.28 -8.12 -6.64
N MET A 33 18.29 -9.29 -6.00
CA MET A 33 17.47 -9.55 -4.82
C MET A 33 17.76 -8.52 -3.71
N ARG A 34 18.96 -7.93 -3.72
CA ARG A 34 19.36 -6.82 -2.86
C ARG A 34 18.54 -5.55 -3.10
N ASP A 35 18.23 -5.22 -4.35
CA ASP A 35 17.41 -4.05 -4.70
C ASP A 35 15.96 -4.23 -4.24
N ILE A 36 15.47 -5.47 -4.19
CA ILE A 36 14.12 -5.82 -3.71
C ILE A 36 14.04 -5.65 -2.20
N GLU A 37 15.00 -6.20 -1.45
CA GLU A 37 15.07 -6.08 0.00
C GLU A 37 15.20 -4.61 0.45
N GLU A 38 16.07 -3.85 -0.20
CA GLU A 38 16.23 -2.41 0.08
C GLU A 38 14.95 -1.64 -0.23
N SER A 39 14.27 -1.95 -1.35
CA SER A 39 13.00 -1.33 -1.71
C SER A 39 11.88 -1.63 -0.71
N GLN A 40 11.84 -2.85 -0.17
CA GLN A 40 10.87 -3.24 0.87
C GLN A 40 11.14 -2.51 2.17
N ARG A 41 12.41 -2.40 2.58
CA ARG A 41 12.81 -1.66 3.78
C ARG A 41 12.41 -0.19 3.69
N ILE A 42 12.75 0.49 2.58
CA ILE A 42 12.37 1.90 2.36
C ILE A 42 10.85 2.07 2.37
N PHE A 43 10.11 1.10 1.84
CA PHE A 43 8.66 1.14 1.87
C PHE A 43 8.10 1.02 3.29
N GLN A 44 8.61 0.09 4.10
CA GLN A 44 8.19 -0.10 5.50
C GLN A 44 8.50 1.13 6.33
N GLU A 45 9.73 1.64 6.26
CA GLU A 45 10.17 2.85 6.98
C GLU A 45 9.28 4.07 6.62
N ALA A 46 8.95 4.23 5.34
CA ALA A 46 8.04 5.29 4.92
C ALA A 46 6.59 5.09 5.42
N VAL A 47 6.11 3.84 5.52
CA VAL A 47 4.78 3.53 6.07
C VAL A 47 4.74 3.86 7.56
N GLU A 48 5.73 3.42 8.33
CA GLU A 48 5.89 3.72 9.76
C GLU A 48 5.92 5.24 9.99
N THR A 49 6.80 5.93 9.28
CA THR A 49 6.92 7.41 9.35
C THR A 49 5.59 8.12 9.08
N LEU A 50 4.83 7.64 8.08
CA LEU A 50 3.54 8.24 7.75
C LEU A 50 2.45 7.91 8.77
N ILE A 51 2.47 6.73 9.38
CA ILE A 51 1.50 6.34 10.41
C ILE A 51 1.73 7.13 11.70
N GLU A 52 2.99 7.36 12.08
CA GLU A 52 3.37 8.13 13.28
C GLU A 52 3.21 9.64 13.12
N SER A 53 2.94 10.11 11.89
CA SER A 53 2.84 11.54 11.61
C SER A 53 1.60 12.20 12.20
N GLU A 54 1.78 13.43 12.69
CA GLU A 54 0.69 14.24 13.23
C GLU A 54 -0.39 14.52 12.16
N GLU A 55 0.01 14.72 10.90
CA GLU A 55 -0.92 15.01 9.82
C GLU A 55 -1.85 13.83 9.51
N VAL A 56 -1.35 12.59 9.57
CA VAL A 56 -2.19 11.40 9.41
C VAL A 56 -2.97 11.11 10.68
N ALA A 57 -2.36 11.24 11.86
CA ALA A 57 -3.02 11.03 13.14
C ALA A 57 -4.20 11.99 13.35
N SER A 58 -4.08 13.25 12.93
CA SER A 58 -5.16 14.23 12.96
C SER A 58 -6.36 13.78 12.13
N VAL A 59 -6.14 13.27 10.90
CA VAL A 59 -7.22 12.76 10.04
C VAL A 59 -7.87 11.52 10.64
N VAL A 60 -7.08 10.60 11.22
CA VAL A 60 -7.62 9.42 11.89
C VAL A 60 -8.48 9.84 13.08
N SER A 61 -8.01 10.76 13.93
CA SER A 61 -8.74 11.24 15.10
C SER A 61 -10.05 11.95 14.73
N GLU A 62 -10.06 12.76 13.67
CA GLU A 62 -11.29 13.39 13.15
C GLU A 62 -12.33 12.33 12.74
N VAL A 63 -11.89 11.26 12.08
CA VAL A 63 -12.76 10.15 11.68
C VAL A 63 -13.26 9.37 12.90
N GLU A 64 -12.39 9.06 13.86
CA GLU A 64 -12.76 8.37 15.10
C GLU A 64 -13.83 9.12 15.88
N GLN A 65 -13.66 10.44 16.05
CA GLN A 65 -14.61 11.30 16.74
C GLN A 65 -15.94 11.42 15.98
N GLY A 66 -15.87 11.59 14.65
CA GLY A 66 -17.06 11.72 13.80
C GLY A 66 -17.91 10.45 13.73
N HIS A 67 -17.28 9.28 13.88
CA HIS A 67 -17.93 7.98 13.72
C HIS A 67 -18.05 7.15 15.02
N ARG A 68 -17.59 7.69 16.16
CA ARG A 68 -17.54 6.97 17.45
C ARG A 68 -16.91 5.58 17.30
N SER A 69 -15.76 5.55 16.66
CA SER A 69 -15.01 4.33 16.36
C SER A 69 -13.56 4.49 16.76
N THR A 70 -12.89 3.38 17.05
CA THR A 70 -11.44 3.33 17.26
C THR A 70 -10.78 2.70 16.04
N CYS A 71 -9.80 3.38 15.45
CA CYS A 71 -9.12 2.99 14.23
C CYS A 71 -7.72 2.44 14.53
N VAL A 72 -7.46 1.20 14.09
CA VAL A 72 -6.16 0.52 14.21
C VAL A 72 -5.50 0.44 12.84
N ALA A 73 -4.23 0.85 12.75
CA ALA A 73 -3.47 0.77 11.52
C ALA A 73 -3.25 -0.70 11.09
N LEU A 74 -3.37 -0.95 9.79
CA LEU A 74 -3.08 -2.23 9.14
C LEU A 74 -1.85 -2.04 8.23
N GLU A 75 -0.67 -2.00 8.85
CA GLU A 75 0.62 -1.78 8.19
C GLU A 75 0.90 -2.79 7.06
N ASP A 76 0.55 -4.05 7.31
CA ASP A 76 0.63 -5.17 6.36
C ASP A 76 -0.23 -4.96 5.10
N LYS A 77 -1.24 -4.08 5.18
CA LYS A 77 -2.15 -3.73 4.07
C LYS A 77 -1.88 -2.35 3.49
N ALA A 78 -0.82 -1.69 3.94
CA ALA A 78 -0.35 -0.48 3.29
C ALA A 78 0.07 -0.79 1.85
N SER A 79 -0.12 0.16 0.95
CA SER A 79 0.32 -0.01 -0.44
C SER A 79 0.82 1.31 -1.00
N ARG A 80 1.88 1.24 -1.81
CA ARG A 80 2.36 2.39 -2.58
C ARG A 80 1.84 2.31 -4.01
N GLY A 81 1.25 3.39 -4.49
CA GLY A 81 0.98 3.58 -5.92
C GLY A 81 1.68 4.85 -6.40
N LEU A 82 2.42 4.79 -7.51
CA LEU A 82 3.27 5.91 -7.97
C LEU A 82 4.02 6.58 -6.80
N ILE A 83 3.61 7.80 -6.43
CA ILE A 83 4.22 8.62 -5.37
C ILE A 83 3.40 8.67 -4.06
N TRP A 84 2.25 7.99 -4.01
CA TRP A 84 1.31 8.06 -2.90
C TRP A 84 1.25 6.73 -2.15
N PHE A 85 1.34 6.81 -0.84
CA PHE A 85 1.06 5.73 0.08
C PHE A 85 -0.43 5.71 0.40
N LYS A 86 -0.98 4.51 0.50
CA LYS A 86 -2.34 4.26 0.95
C LYS A 86 -2.22 3.48 2.25
N LEU A 87 -2.37 4.19 3.35
CA LEU A 87 -2.43 3.64 4.69
C LEU A 87 -3.85 3.13 4.94
N ARG A 88 -4.00 1.91 5.45
CA ARG A 88 -5.31 1.34 5.76
C ARG A 88 -5.45 1.18 7.26
N TYR A 89 -6.65 1.47 7.74
CA TYR A 89 -7.03 1.32 9.14
C TYR A 89 -8.33 0.52 9.21
N ARG A 90 -8.42 -0.35 10.21
CA ARG A 90 -9.68 -0.97 10.62
C ARG A 90 -10.27 -0.14 11.74
N CYS A 91 -11.48 0.34 11.56
CA CYS A 91 -12.19 1.12 12.58
C CYS A 91 -13.34 0.28 13.13
N GLU A 92 -13.37 0.10 14.45
CA GLU A 92 -14.36 -0.70 15.18
C GLU A 92 -15.13 0.24 16.12
N GLY A 93 -16.47 0.12 16.16
CA GLY A 93 -17.32 1.05 16.90
C GLY A 93 -18.80 0.74 16.76
N GLU A 94 -19.65 1.78 16.63
CA GLU A 94 -21.09 1.58 16.33
C GLU A 94 -21.32 0.90 14.97
N ARG A 95 -20.40 1.12 14.02
CA ARG A 95 -20.34 0.41 12.74
C ARG A 95 -18.88 0.17 12.39
N ASP A 96 -18.59 -1.05 11.96
CA ASP A 96 -17.25 -1.39 11.50
C ASP A 96 -17.03 -0.85 10.09
N PHE A 97 -15.85 -0.26 9.85
CA PHE A 97 -15.46 0.21 8.53
C PHE A 97 -13.94 0.20 8.35
N THR A 98 -13.52 0.29 7.10
CA THR A 98 -12.13 0.49 6.72
C THR A 98 -11.90 1.94 6.32
N LEU A 99 -10.98 2.60 6.99
CA LEU A 99 -10.46 3.91 6.59
C LEU A 99 -9.20 3.70 5.74
N THR A 100 -9.12 4.40 4.60
CA THR A 100 -7.91 4.47 3.78
C THR A 100 -7.47 5.91 3.69
N VAL A 101 -6.29 6.23 4.22
CA VAL A 101 -5.66 7.55 4.14
C VAL A 101 -4.62 7.52 3.02
N LYS A 102 -4.70 8.48 2.10
CA LYS A 102 -3.73 8.60 1.02
C LYS A 102 -2.80 9.76 1.31
N SER A 103 -1.54 9.44 1.59
CA SER A 103 -0.52 10.39 1.98
C SER A 103 0.77 10.17 1.20
N ARG A 104 1.70 11.12 1.27
CA ARG A 104 3.06 10.95 0.77
C ARG A 104 4.04 11.70 1.65
N LEU A 105 5.25 11.18 1.72
CA LEU A 105 6.41 11.89 2.24
C LEU A 105 7.00 12.75 1.11
N LYS A 106 7.13 14.06 1.35
CA LYS A 106 7.76 14.99 0.41
C LYS A 106 8.85 15.77 1.13
N LYS A 107 10.11 15.40 0.89
CA LYS A 107 11.26 15.89 1.66
C LYS A 107 10.98 15.65 3.15
N ASP A 108 10.78 16.70 3.91
CA ASP A 108 10.55 16.68 5.36
C ASP A 108 9.11 17.06 5.74
N SER A 109 8.18 16.95 4.80
CA SER A 109 6.76 17.28 5.02
C SER A 109 5.87 16.12 4.61
N ILE A 110 4.82 15.88 5.38
CA ILE A 110 3.83 14.85 5.09
C ILE A 110 2.60 15.52 4.49
N ILE A 111 2.20 15.04 3.33
CA ILE A 111 1.06 15.60 2.61
C ILE A 111 -0.03 14.54 2.59
N VAL A 112 -1.12 14.78 3.31
CA VAL A 112 -2.36 14.03 3.18
C VAL A 112 -3.14 14.60 1.99
N LYS A 113 -3.51 13.75 1.04
CA LYS A 113 -4.27 14.15 -0.15
C LYS A 113 -5.77 13.98 0.03
N GLU A 114 -6.17 12.81 0.50
CA GLU A 114 -7.56 12.39 0.64
C GLU A 114 -7.66 11.23 1.62
N TYR A 115 -8.83 11.05 2.21
CA TYR A 115 -9.18 9.82 2.93
C TYR A 115 -10.49 9.24 2.38
N LYS A 116 -10.67 7.93 2.54
CA LYS A 116 -11.86 7.21 2.10
C LYS A 116 -12.32 6.22 3.16
N ILE A 117 -13.61 6.26 3.46
CA ILE A 117 -14.28 5.30 4.33
C ILE A 117 -14.98 4.26 3.46
N LYS A 118 -14.88 2.98 3.84
CA LYS A 118 -15.62 1.87 3.25
C LYS A 118 -16.23 1.02 4.36
N LEU A 119 -17.55 0.91 4.35
CA LEU A 119 -18.29 -0.05 5.17
C LEU A 119 -18.01 -1.47 4.67
#